data_AF-A0A662HHG4-F1
#
_entry.id   AF-A0A662HHG4-F1
#
_cell.length_a   1.000
_cell.length_b   1.000
_cell.length_c   1.000
_cell.angle_alpha   90.00
_cell.angle_beta   90.00
_cell.angle_gamma   90.00
#
_symmetry.space_group_name_H-M   'P 1'
#
loop_
_entity.id
_entity.type
_entity.pdbx_description
1 polymer ?
#
loop_
_entity_poly.entity_id
_entity_poly.type
_entity_poly.pdbx_seq_one_letter_code
_entity_poly.pdbx_strand_id
1 'polypeptide(L)'
;MISLPDLVLAVAYSQLINVAETLIWVGRPWSLKPPFPLARGEVRNEGYHLVLAVLYVVPFIALHPAAPLKAAFLATLVWLLNDVTWHLWAVSPRHHVEWLRFYFNPRDTRIVWYARFLVGKFAVTPRRMFLVTLARAAALALAAWAV
;
A
#
# COMPACT_ATOMS: atom_id res chain seq x y z
N MET A 1 22.91 1.53 -8.33
CA MET A 1 22.05 2.45 -9.10
C MET A 1 20.74 1.75 -9.41
N ILE A 2 19.61 2.46 -9.30
CA ILE A 2 18.30 1.98 -9.76
C ILE A 2 18.20 2.12 -11.29
N SER A 3 17.92 1.03 -11.99
CA SER A 3 17.75 1.03 -13.44
C SER A 3 16.29 1.24 -13.85
N LEU A 4 16.06 1.69 -15.09
CA LEU A 4 14.71 1.81 -15.63
C LEU A 4 13.92 0.48 -15.58
N PRO A 5 14.49 -0.69 -15.91
CA PRO A 5 13.82 -1.98 -15.72
C PRO A 5 13.35 -2.23 -14.29
N ASP A 6 14.14 -1.83 -13.28
CA ASP A 6 13.74 -1.99 -11.87
C ASP A 6 12.51 -1.15 -11.53
N LEU A 7 12.46 0.10 -12.04
CA LEU A 7 11.32 0.99 -11.86
C LEU A 7 10.07 0.45 -12.55
N VAL A 8 10.21 -0.03 -13.79
CA VAL A 8 9.11 -0.66 -14.54
C VAL A 8 8.60 -1.89 -13.79
N LEU A 9 9.51 -2.73 -13.28
CA LEU A 9 9.15 -3.89 -12.49
C LEU A 9 8.39 -3.50 -11.22
N ALA A 10 8.85 -2.49 -10.47
CA ALA A 10 8.17 -2.02 -9.27
C ALA A 10 6.75 -1.50 -9.59
N VAL A 11 6.59 -0.71 -10.65
CA VAL A 11 5.28 -0.21 -11.09
C VAL A 11 4.36 -1.36 -11.49
N ALA A 12 4.83 -2.29 -12.32
CA ALA A 12 4.02 -3.43 -12.75
C ALA A 12 3.62 -4.30 -11.55
N TYR A 13 4.57 -4.59 -10.68
CA TYR A 13 4.35 -5.42 -9.50
C TYR A 13 3.39 -4.76 -8.50
N SER A 14 3.44 -3.44 -8.33
CA SER A 14 2.46 -2.73 -7.48
C SER A 14 1.04 -2.86 -8.03
N GLN A 15 0.85 -2.82 -9.36
CA GLN A 15 -0.47 -3.01 -9.95
C GLN A 15 -0.99 -4.44 -9.77
N LEU A 16 -0.11 -5.45 -9.84
CA LEU A 16 -0.48 -6.84 -9.52
C LEU A 16 -0.95 -6.97 -8.07
N ILE A 17 -0.23 -6.36 -7.12
CA ILE A 17 -0.63 -6.32 -5.72
C ILE A 17 -1.98 -5.60 -5.56
N ASN A 18 -2.18 -4.44 -6.19
CA ASN A 18 -3.44 -3.70 -6.13
C ASN A 18 -4.63 -4.51 -6.59
N VAL A 19 -4.49 -5.24 -7.70
CA VAL A 19 -5.55 -6.10 -8.23
C VAL A 19 -5.84 -7.24 -7.26
N ALA A 20 -4.80 -7.92 -6.75
CA ALA A 20 -4.94 -9.00 -5.79
C ALA A 20 -5.66 -8.53 -4.52
N GLU A 21 -5.21 -7.42 -3.93
CA GLU A 21 -5.86 -6.82 -2.77
C GLU A 21 -7.29 -6.39 -3.07
N THR A 22 -7.55 -5.79 -4.22
CA THR A 22 -8.91 -5.43 -4.63
C THR A 22 -9.83 -6.65 -4.66
N LEU A 23 -9.38 -7.76 -5.22
CA LEU A 23 -10.16 -9.00 -5.27
C LEU A 23 -10.37 -9.60 -3.88
N ILE A 24 -9.39 -9.53 -2.99
CA ILE A 24 -9.50 -10.04 -1.61
C ILE A 24 -10.44 -9.18 -0.76
N TRP A 25 -10.27 -7.85 -0.79
CA TRP A 25 -10.95 -6.90 0.08
C TRP A 25 -12.33 -6.50 -0.41
N VAL A 26 -12.45 -6.32 -1.72
CA VAL A 26 -13.65 -5.76 -2.36
C VAL A 26 -14.42 -6.84 -3.11
N GLY A 27 -13.76 -7.92 -3.54
CA GLY A 27 -14.34 -9.01 -4.32
C GLY A 27 -14.40 -8.73 -5.83
N ARG A 28 -14.37 -7.46 -6.25
CA ARG A 28 -14.39 -7.08 -7.67
C ARG A 28 -13.83 -5.66 -7.91
N PRO A 29 -13.22 -5.41 -9.08
CA PRO A 29 -12.76 -4.08 -9.46
C PRO A 29 -13.88 -3.03 -9.54
N TRP A 30 -13.51 -1.77 -9.30
CA TRP A 30 -14.30 -0.55 -9.47
C TRP A 30 -15.66 -0.52 -8.78
N SER A 31 -15.80 -1.24 -7.66
CA SER A 31 -17.11 -1.39 -7.02
C SER A 31 -17.30 -0.61 -5.73
N LEU A 32 -16.23 -0.15 -5.09
CA LEU A 32 -16.35 0.76 -3.96
C LEU A 32 -16.89 2.12 -4.40
N LYS A 33 -17.88 2.60 -3.66
CA LYS A 33 -18.57 3.87 -3.86
C LYS A 33 -18.82 4.52 -2.48
N PRO A 34 -18.97 5.85 -2.41
CA PRO A 34 -19.45 6.52 -1.20
C PRO A 34 -20.83 6.01 -0.76
N PRO A 35 -21.13 6.00 0.56
CA PRO A 35 -20.22 6.31 1.66
C PRO A 35 -19.15 5.21 1.82
N PHE A 36 -17.88 5.63 1.92
CA PHE A 36 -16.78 4.67 2.05
C PHE A 36 -16.86 3.94 3.39
N PRO A 37 -16.55 2.63 3.41
CA PRO A 37 -16.72 1.80 4.60
C PRO A 37 -15.80 2.26 5.73
N LEU A 38 -16.34 2.25 6.94
CA LEU A 38 -15.59 2.36 8.19
C LEU A 38 -15.55 0.98 8.85
N ALA A 39 -14.54 0.72 9.67
CA ALA A 39 -14.41 -0.54 10.40
C ALA A 39 -15.63 -0.72 11.33
N ARG A 40 -16.48 -1.72 11.03
CA ARG A 40 -17.69 -2.03 11.82
C ARG A 40 -17.40 -2.78 13.13
N GLY A 41 -16.17 -3.24 13.32
CA GLY A 41 -15.76 -4.04 14.46
C GLY A 41 -14.36 -4.59 14.27
N GLU A 42 -13.93 -5.43 15.20
CA GLU A 42 -12.63 -6.08 15.12
C GLU A 42 -12.69 -7.28 14.18
N VAL A 43 -11.78 -7.38 13.21
CA VAL A 43 -11.67 -8.59 12.39
C VAL A 43 -10.80 -9.63 13.10
N ARG A 44 -11.31 -10.87 13.19
CA ARG A 44 -10.87 -11.86 14.18
C ARG A 44 -9.51 -12.51 13.88
N ASN A 45 -9.09 -12.59 12.61
CA ASN A 45 -7.75 -13.05 12.25
C ASN A 45 -7.49 -12.87 10.75
N GLU A 46 -6.46 -12.13 10.35
CA GLU A 46 -6.19 -11.92 8.93
C GLU A 46 -4.69 -12.03 8.63
N GLY A 47 -4.21 -13.28 8.54
CA GLY A 47 -2.82 -13.61 8.18
C GLY A 47 -2.38 -13.05 6.82
N TYR A 48 -3.30 -12.54 6.01
CA TYR A 48 -2.98 -11.90 4.74
C TYR A 48 -2.02 -10.71 4.91
N HIS A 49 -2.07 -9.94 6.01
CA HIS A 49 -1.16 -8.80 6.20
C HIS A 49 0.30 -9.24 6.28
N LEU A 50 0.54 -10.40 6.89
CA LEU A 50 1.87 -11.02 6.93
C LEU A 50 2.29 -11.47 5.54
N VAL A 51 1.37 -12.14 4.81
CA VAL A 51 1.61 -12.53 3.42
C VAL A 51 1.92 -11.31 2.55
N LEU A 52 1.17 -10.23 2.70
CA LEU A 52 1.34 -9.00 1.95
C LEU A 52 2.68 -8.34 2.27
N ALA A 53 3.08 -8.28 3.55
CA ALA A 53 4.40 -7.80 3.95
C ALA A 53 5.54 -8.63 3.32
N VAL A 54 5.39 -9.96 3.29
CA VAL A 54 6.33 -10.86 2.60
C VAL A 54 6.37 -10.56 1.11
N LEU A 55 5.20 -10.41 0.46
CA LEU A 55 5.10 -10.11 -0.97
C LEU A 55 5.71 -8.75 -1.34
N TYR A 56 5.62 -7.74 -0.47
CA TYR A 56 6.29 -6.46 -0.74
C TYR A 56 7.82 -6.55 -0.69
N VAL A 57 8.40 -7.47 0.09
CA VAL A 57 9.84 -7.44 0.42
C VAL A 57 10.63 -8.59 -0.23
N VAL A 58 10.16 -9.82 -0.08
CA VAL A 58 10.92 -11.04 -0.46
C VAL A 58 11.28 -11.09 -1.94
N PRO A 59 10.39 -10.74 -2.90
CA PRO A 59 10.76 -10.75 -4.32
C PRO A 59 11.99 -9.89 -4.62
N PHE A 60 12.11 -8.71 -4.00
CA PHE A 60 13.24 -7.81 -4.24
C PHE A 60 14.52 -8.27 -3.57
N ILE A 61 14.44 -8.92 -2.40
CA ILE A 61 15.60 -9.57 -1.78
C ILE A 61 16.11 -10.71 -2.68
N ALA A 62 15.20 -11.52 -3.23
CA ALA A 62 15.55 -12.64 -4.10
C ALA A 62 16.19 -12.17 -5.44
N LEU A 63 15.71 -11.05 -6.00
CA LEU A 63 16.25 -10.48 -7.23
C LEU A 63 17.56 -9.70 -7.02
N HIS A 64 17.77 -9.15 -5.82
CA HIS A 64 18.93 -8.31 -5.49
C HIS A 64 19.62 -8.72 -4.18
N PRO A 65 20.08 -9.98 -4.04
CA PRO A 65 20.61 -10.50 -2.78
C PRO A 65 21.89 -9.77 -2.32
N ALA A 66 22.68 -9.27 -3.28
CA ALA A 66 23.92 -8.53 -3.01
C ALA A 66 23.72 -7.00 -2.89
N ALA A 67 22.49 -6.49 -3.04
CA ALA A 67 22.20 -5.05 -3.02
C ALA A 67 21.00 -4.76 -2.10
N PRO A 68 21.15 -4.88 -0.77
CA PRO A 68 20.04 -4.78 0.19
C PRO A 68 19.37 -3.40 0.19
N LEU A 69 20.13 -2.31 -0.02
CA LEU A 69 19.56 -0.97 -0.13
C LEU A 69 18.67 -0.82 -1.37
N LYS A 70 19.07 -1.44 -2.49
CA LYS A 70 18.25 -1.52 -3.71
C LYS A 70 16.98 -2.33 -3.48
N ALA A 71 17.08 -3.48 -2.84
CA ALA A 71 15.91 -4.29 -2.50
C ALA A 71 14.94 -3.52 -1.60
N ALA A 72 15.43 -2.84 -0.57
CA ALA A 72 14.63 -2.03 0.35
C ALA A 72 13.98 -0.83 -0.35
N PHE A 73 14.70 -0.16 -1.25
CA PHE A 73 14.17 0.93 -2.06
C PHE A 73 13.00 0.45 -2.92
N LEU A 74 13.17 -0.64 -3.68
CA LEU A 74 12.13 -1.15 -4.56
C LEU A 74 10.92 -1.68 -3.78
N ALA A 75 11.13 -2.39 -2.67
CA ALA A 75 10.07 -2.83 -1.78
C ALA A 75 9.24 -1.65 -1.25
N THR A 76 9.92 -0.58 -0.80
CA THR A 76 9.26 0.62 -0.30
C THR A 76 8.53 1.37 -1.41
N LEU A 77 9.09 1.40 -2.62
CA LEU A 77 8.46 2.00 -3.80
C LEU A 77 7.17 1.26 -4.17
N VAL A 78 7.18 -0.07 -4.21
CA VAL A 78 5.96 -0.86 -4.47
C VAL A 78 4.90 -0.58 -3.41
N TRP A 79 5.29 -0.49 -2.15
CA TRP A 79 4.34 -0.20 -1.07
C TRP A 79 3.75 1.21 -1.19
N LEU A 80 4.58 2.22 -1.50
CA LEU A 80 4.10 3.58 -1.75
C LEU A 80 3.14 3.61 -2.95
N LEU A 81 3.49 2.93 -4.04
CA LEU A 81 2.65 2.86 -5.22
C LEU A 81 1.32 2.19 -4.90
N ASN A 82 1.31 1.14 -4.09
CA ASN A 82 0.07 0.52 -3.63
C ASN A 82 -0.81 1.52 -2.87
N ASP A 83 -0.27 2.23 -1.86
CA ASP A 83 -1.04 3.23 -1.10
C ASP A 83 -1.77 4.22 -2.03
N VAL A 84 -1.07 4.71 -3.04
CA VAL A 84 -1.54 5.81 -3.89
C VAL A 84 -2.28 5.34 -5.14
N THR A 85 -2.15 4.09 -5.56
CA THR A 85 -2.79 3.58 -6.79
C THR A 85 -3.81 2.46 -6.58
N TRP A 86 -3.95 1.91 -5.37
CA TRP A 86 -4.94 0.86 -5.08
C TRP A 86 -6.37 1.25 -5.49
N HIS A 87 -6.73 2.51 -5.26
CA HIS A 87 -8.06 3.04 -5.59
C HIS A 87 -8.38 2.99 -7.09
N LEU A 88 -7.36 2.96 -7.95
CA LEU A 88 -7.55 2.83 -9.40
C LEU A 88 -8.21 1.51 -9.77
N TRP A 89 -8.08 0.48 -8.92
CA TRP A 89 -8.66 -0.84 -9.12
C TRP A 89 -9.88 -1.08 -8.24
N ALA A 90 -9.90 -0.57 -7.01
CA ALA A 90 -10.96 -0.86 -6.06
C ALA A 90 -12.18 0.07 -6.15
N VAL A 91 -11.95 1.36 -6.43
CA VAL A 91 -12.96 2.41 -6.37
C VAL A 91 -13.49 2.72 -7.75
N SER A 92 -14.80 2.95 -7.87
CA SER A 92 -15.40 3.39 -9.13
C SER A 92 -14.71 4.67 -9.64
N PRO A 93 -14.29 4.74 -10.93
CA PRO A 93 -13.46 5.84 -11.44
C PRO A 93 -13.99 7.24 -11.15
N ARG A 94 -15.31 7.42 -11.24
CA ARG A 94 -15.98 8.70 -10.95
C ARG A 94 -15.78 9.21 -9.51
N HIS A 95 -15.35 8.34 -8.58
CA HIS A 95 -15.15 8.64 -7.16
C HIS A 95 -13.68 8.58 -6.73
N HIS A 96 -12.71 8.51 -7.65
CA HIS A 96 -11.28 8.46 -7.30
C HIS A 96 -10.82 9.67 -6.49
N VAL A 97 -11.25 10.87 -6.88
CA VAL A 97 -10.92 12.11 -6.15
C VAL A 97 -11.55 12.11 -4.75
N GLU A 98 -12.79 11.63 -4.62
CA GLU A 98 -13.47 11.50 -3.34
C GLU A 98 -12.75 10.51 -2.42
N TRP A 99 -12.28 9.38 -2.99
CA TRP A 99 -11.47 8.42 -2.25
C TRP A 99 -10.16 9.03 -1.76
N LEU A 100 -9.41 9.72 -2.62
CA LEU A 100 -8.16 10.35 -2.22
C LEU A 100 -8.37 11.36 -1.09
N ARG A 101 -9.44 12.17 -1.17
CA ARG A 101 -9.82 13.11 -0.11
C ARG A 101 -10.22 12.42 1.19
N PHE A 102 -10.89 11.27 1.10
CA PHE A 102 -11.28 10.48 2.27
C PHE A 102 -10.08 9.77 2.90
N TYR A 103 -9.33 9.02 2.10
CA TYR A 103 -8.28 8.10 2.53
C TYR A 103 -7.01 8.80 3.00
N PHE A 104 -6.73 9.99 2.46
CA PHE A 104 -5.58 10.82 2.85
C PHE A 104 -5.99 12.08 3.63
N ASN A 105 -7.14 12.05 4.33
CA ASN A 105 -7.56 13.18 5.16
C ASN A 105 -6.70 13.29 6.43
N PRO A 106 -5.86 14.33 6.61
CA PRO A 106 -5.00 14.46 7.78
C PRO A 106 -5.77 14.75 9.08
N ARG A 107 -7.05 15.12 8.98
CA ARG A 107 -7.90 15.46 10.13
C ARG A 107 -8.83 14.32 10.54
N ASP A 108 -8.99 13.30 9.70
CA ASP A 108 -9.91 12.19 9.99
C ASP A 108 -9.22 11.09 10.81
N THR A 109 -9.79 10.80 11.97
CA THR A 109 -9.31 9.79 12.92
C THR A 109 -10.22 8.57 13.01
N ARG A 110 -11.29 8.52 12.22
CA ARG A 110 -12.17 7.36 12.13
C ARG A 110 -11.39 6.17 11.57
N ILE A 111 -11.69 5.00 12.10
CA ILE A 111 -10.98 3.77 11.73
C ILE A 111 -11.62 3.23 10.45
N VAL A 112 -10.81 3.11 9.41
CA VAL A 112 -11.24 2.56 8.11
C VAL A 112 -11.11 1.04 8.13
N TRP A 113 -10.02 0.55 8.72
CA TRP A 113 -9.71 -0.88 8.86
C TRP A 113 -8.61 -1.07 9.90
N TYR A 114 -8.27 -2.33 10.22
CA TYR A 114 -7.21 -2.65 11.17
C TYR A 114 -6.13 -3.46 10.48
N ALA A 115 -4.88 -2.99 10.55
CA ALA A 115 -3.73 -3.76 10.12
C ALA A 115 -3.24 -4.68 11.23
N ARG A 116 -2.88 -5.93 10.91
CA ARG A 116 -2.31 -6.87 11.90
C ARG A 116 -0.97 -7.39 11.44
N PHE A 117 0.08 -7.13 12.23
CA PHE A 117 1.43 -7.62 11.97
C PHE A 117 1.86 -8.51 13.12
N LEU A 118 1.87 -9.83 12.90
CA LEU A 118 2.36 -10.91 13.79
C LEU A 118 1.87 -10.85 15.26
N VAL A 119 2.29 -9.84 16.02
CA VAL A 119 2.01 -9.62 17.45
C VAL A 119 1.22 -8.34 17.74
N GLY A 120 1.03 -7.44 16.76
CA GLY A 120 0.39 -6.13 16.97
C GLY A 120 -0.79 -5.87 16.05
N LYS A 121 -1.81 -5.16 16.57
CA LYS A 121 -2.96 -4.64 15.83
C LYS A 121 -2.87 -3.12 15.77
N PHE A 122 -3.01 -2.56 14.58
CA PHE A 122 -2.87 -1.14 14.32
C PHE A 122 -4.13 -0.62 13.64
N ALA A 123 -4.85 0.28 14.32
CA ALA A 123 -5.95 1.00 13.69
C ALA A 123 -5.43 1.81 12.50
N VAL A 124 -6.01 1.60 11.33
CA VAL A 124 -5.69 2.40 10.15
C VAL A 124 -6.74 3.48 10.00
N THR A 125 -6.28 4.72 10.10
CA THR A 125 -7.09 5.93 9.94
C THR A 125 -6.57 6.72 8.76
N PRO A 126 -7.37 7.58 8.12
CA PRO A 126 -6.90 8.40 7.01
C PRO A 126 -5.71 9.29 7.38
N ARG A 127 -5.71 9.84 8.59
CA ARG A 127 -4.56 10.60 9.11
C ARG A 127 -3.29 9.75 9.15
N ARG A 128 -3.37 8.49 9.61
CA ARG A 128 -2.21 7.60 9.64
C ARG A 128 -1.74 7.25 8.24
N MET A 129 -2.66 6.94 7.32
CA MET A 129 -2.31 6.67 5.92
C MET A 129 -1.60 7.87 5.29
N PHE A 130 -2.12 9.08 5.46
CA PHE A 130 -1.47 10.31 5.00
C PHE A 130 -0.04 10.45 5.52
N LEU A 131 0.17 10.31 6.84
CA LEU A 131 1.49 10.45 7.45
C LEU A 131 2.46 9.35 7.00
N VAL A 132 2.00 8.10 6.91
CA VAL A 132 2.82 6.97 6.49
C VAL A 132 3.22 7.09 5.02
N THR A 133 2.29 7.46 4.15
CA THR A 133 2.56 7.69 2.72
C THR A 133 3.57 8.83 2.51
N LEU A 134 3.44 9.94 3.26
CA LEU A 134 4.46 11.01 3.24
C LEU A 134 5.82 10.53 3.76
N ALA A 135 5.85 9.78 4.86
CA ALA A 135 7.10 9.24 5.41
C ALA A 135 7.80 8.30 4.41
N ARG A 136 7.04 7.44 3.70
CA ARG A 136 7.56 6.57 2.64
C ARG A 136 8.11 7.38 1.46
N ALA A 137 7.38 8.39 1.01
CA ALA A 137 7.83 9.26 -0.07
C ALA A 137 9.14 9.98 0.29
N ALA A 138 9.24 10.51 1.52
CA ALA A 138 10.45 11.15 2.02
C ALA A 138 11.63 10.15 2.14
N ALA A 139 11.38 8.94 2.67
CA ALA A 139 12.38 7.90 2.78
C ALA A 139 12.93 7.47 1.40
N LEU A 140 12.06 7.33 0.40
CA LEU A 140 12.47 7.04 -0.98
C LEU A 140 13.25 8.20 -1.59
N ALA A 141 12.82 9.45 -1.40
CA ALA A 141 13.55 10.61 -1.91
C ALA A 141 14.96 10.71 -1.32
N LEU A 142 15.13 10.41 -0.03
CA LEU A 142 16.44 10.36 0.63
C LEU A 142 17.27 9.16 0.14
N ALA A 143 16.66 7.99 0.02
CA ALA A 143 17.32 6.77 -0.42
C ALA A 143 17.74 6.82 -1.90
N ALA A 144 17.06 7.60 -2.75
CA ALA A 144 17.40 7.74 -4.16
C ALA A 144 18.86 8.18 -4.39
N TRP A 145 19.45 8.91 -3.45
CA TRP A 145 20.86 9.34 -3.49
C TRP A 145 21.86 8.27 -3.02
N ALA A 146 21.38 7.26 -2.29
CA ALA A 146 22.20 6.23 -1.67
C ALA A 146 22.21 4.90 -2.44
N VAL A 147 21.44 4.78 -3.53
CA VAL A 147 21.14 3.50 -4.20
C VAL A 147 21.50 3.47 -5.67
#